data_AF-A0A4Q3VDX9-F1
#
_entry.id   AF-A0A4Q3VDX9-F1
#
_cell.length_a   1.000
_cell.length_b   1.000
_cell.length_c   1.000
_cell.angle_alpha   90.00
_cell.angle_beta   90.00
_cell.angle_gamma   90.00
#
_symmetry.space_group_name_H-M   'P 1'
#
loop_
_entity.id
_entity.type
_entity.pdbx_description
1 polymer ?
#
loop_
_entity_poly.entity_id
_entity_poly.type
_entity_poly.pdbx_seq_one_letter_code
_entity_poly.pdbx_strand_id
1 'polypeptide(L)'
;MGMQRFYDEDEAKEVLLRASDIHAQSSARLSRDELVKAAAEVGISEEALVKAEEQTREARLMAEFDKGMRAGFYSHLLIYLLVVGFLLVLNLMTSPREPWVIYPALGWGIGLICHTVSTFGRKSDWYQTSFRMWQAGRKEVELSPAER
;
A
#
# COMPACT_ATOMS: atom_id res chain seq x y z
N MET A 1 -43.05 -23.18 4.22
CA MET A 1 -41.78 -23.27 4.99
C MET A 1 -40.67 -22.70 4.11
N GLY A 2 -40.21 -21.48 4.38
CA GLY A 2 -39.11 -20.89 3.63
C GLY A 2 -37.79 -21.53 4.07
N MET A 3 -37.04 -22.12 3.13
CA MET A 3 -35.69 -22.59 3.38
C MET A 3 -34.84 -21.40 3.80
N GLN A 4 -34.40 -21.37 5.07
CA GLN A 4 -33.34 -20.45 5.47
C GLN A 4 -32.08 -20.85 4.69
N ARG A 5 -31.56 -19.90 3.92
CA ARG A 5 -30.35 -20.09 3.12
C ARG A 5 -29.16 -19.75 4.02
N PHE A 6 -28.33 -20.75 4.29
CA PHE A 6 -27.09 -20.57 5.05
C PHE A 6 -26.01 -20.08 4.08
N TYR A 7 -25.26 -19.07 4.51
CA TYR A 7 -24.10 -18.53 3.81
C TYR A 7 -22.86 -18.88 4.63
N ASP A 8 -21.78 -19.24 3.97
CA ASP A 8 -20.49 -19.31 4.63
C ASP A 8 -19.97 -17.89 4.95
N GLU A 9 -18.92 -17.83 5.77
CA GLU A 9 -18.38 -16.55 6.26
C GLU A 9 -17.85 -15.67 5.11
N ASP A 10 -17.29 -16.27 4.06
CA ASP A 10 -16.70 -15.55 2.94
C ASP A 10 -17.78 -15.07 1.96
N GLU A 11 -18.78 -15.91 1.67
CA GLU A 11 -19.95 -15.58 0.85
C GLU A 11 -20.80 -14.48 1.53
N ALA A 12 -20.98 -14.55 2.85
CA ALA A 12 -21.67 -13.51 3.62
C ALA A 12 -20.92 -12.17 3.53
N LYS A 13 -19.59 -12.16 3.70
CA LYS A 13 -18.77 -10.95 3.55
C LYS A 13 -18.87 -10.38 2.14
N GLU A 14 -18.77 -11.22 1.12
CA GLU A 14 -18.82 -10.81 -0.28
C GLU A 14 -20.16 -10.19 -0.67
N VAL A 15 -21.27 -10.79 -0.22
CA VAL A 15 -22.63 -10.26 -0.45
C VAL A 15 -22.81 -8.91 0.25
N LEU A 16 -22.38 -8.79 1.51
CA LEU A 16 -22.47 -7.54 2.27
C LEU A 16 -21.60 -6.45 1.65
N LEU A 17 -20.39 -6.78 1.19
CA LEU A 17 -19.49 -5.85 0.51
C LEU A 17 -20.11 -5.33 -0.80
N ARG A 18 -20.67 -6.22 -1.63
CA ARG A 18 -21.36 -5.80 -2.87
C ARG A 18 -22.61 -4.97 -2.61
N ALA A 19 -23.41 -5.35 -1.61
CA ALA A 19 -24.59 -4.58 -1.21
C ALA A 19 -24.19 -3.19 -0.70
N SER A 20 -23.10 -3.09 0.06
CA SER A 20 -22.51 -1.83 0.48
C SER A 20 -22.05 -0.99 -0.70
N ASP A 21 -21.38 -1.54 -1.71
CA ASP A 21 -20.96 -0.78 -2.90
C ASP A 21 -22.13 -0.22 -3.71
N ILE A 22 -23.22 -0.99 -3.81
CA ILE A 22 -24.47 -0.55 -4.45
C ILE A 22 -25.09 0.61 -3.66
N HIS A 23 -24.99 0.58 -2.32
CA HIS A 23 -25.53 1.62 -1.45
C HIS A 23 -24.56 2.81 -1.22
N ALA A 24 -23.26 2.62 -1.43
CA ALA A 24 -22.21 3.60 -1.22
C ALA A 24 -22.29 4.79 -2.19
N GLN A 25 -22.95 4.62 -3.34
CA GLN A 25 -23.28 5.73 -4.23
C GLN A 25 -24.32 6.69 -3.63
N SER A 26 -25.03 6.28 -2.56
CA SER A 26 -26.08 7.06 -1.89
C SER A 26 -25.72 7.53 -0.47
N SER A 27 -24.72 6.94 0.19
CA SER A 27 -24.35 7.30 1.56
C SER A 27 -23.36 8.48 1.56
N ALA A 28 -23.85 9.67 1.92
CA ALA A 28 -22.97 10.76 2.34
C ALA A 28 -22.03 10.28 3.46
N ARG A 29 -20.81 10.84 3.54
CA ARG A 29 -19.87 10.56 4.64
C ARG A 29 -20.61 10.69 5.98
N LEU A 30 -20.78 9.58 6.71
CA LEU A 30 -21.34 9.59 8.05
C LEU A 30 -20.40 10.36 8.97
N SER A 31 -20.97 11.20 9.84
CA SER A 31 -20.26 11.74 10.98
C SER A 31 -19.91 10.62 11.98
N ARG A 32 -18.91 10.84 12.83
CA ARG A 32 -18.52 9.85 13.85
C ARG A 32 -19.70 9.48 14.75
N ASP A 33 -20.54 10.45 15.08
CA ASP A 33 -21.71 10.23 15.95
C ASP A 33 -22.78 9.37 15.29
N GLU A 34 -22.99 9.52 13.98
CA GLU A 34 -23.90 8.66 13.21
C GLU A 34 -23.34 7.24 13.08
N LEU A 35 -22.03 7.10 12.89
CA LEU A 35 -21.35 5.80 12.83
C LEU A 35 -21.47 5.05 14.17
N VAL A 36 -21.25 5.74 15.30
CA VAL A 36 -21.39 5.16 16.65
C VAL A 36 -22.83 4.71 16.89
N LYS A 37 -23.83 5.53 16.51
CA LYS A 37 -25.25 5.16 16.64
C LYS A 37 -25.59 3.92 15.81
N ALA A 38 -25.18 3.89 14.54
CA ALA A 38 -25.41 2.75 13.67
C ALA A 38 -24.73 1.47 14.18
N ALA A 39 -23.51 1.58 14.71
CA ALA A 39 -22.79 0.46 15.33
C ALA A 39 -23.53 -0.08 16.56
N ALA A 40 -24.05 0.82 17.41
CA ALA A 40 -24.83 0.44 18.59
C ALA A 40 -26.15 -0.28 18.23
N GLU A 41 -26.83 0.15 17.16
CA GLU A 41 -28.07 -0.49 16.66
C GLU A 41 -27.88 -1.97 16.28
N VAL A 42 -26.69 -2.32 15.76
CA VAL A 42 -26.34 -3.71 15.41
C VAL A 42 -25.58 -4.45 16.51
N GLY A 43 -25.45 -3.84 17.71
CA GLY A 43 -24.83 -4.47 18.88
C GLY A 43 -23.30 -4.44 18.90
N ILE A 44 -22.65 -3.61 18.08
CA ILE A 44 -21.19 -3.40 18.13
C ILE A 44 -20.87 -2.43 19.27
N SER A 45 -19.99 -2.82 20.18
CA SER A 45 -19.55 -1.95 21.27
C SER A 45 -18.69 -0.80 20.76
N GLU A 46 -18.70 0.34 21.46
CA GLU A 46 -17.84 1.49 21.13
C GLU A 46 -16.36 1.11 21.16
N GLU A 47 -15.95 0.22 22.08
CA GLU A 47 -14.58 -0.32 22.12
C GLU A 47 -14.21 -1.08 20.83
N ALA A 48 -15.11 -1.94 20.34
CA ALA A 48 -14.90 -2.66 19.10
C ALA A 48 -14.84 -1.70 17.89
N LEU A 49 -15.65 -0.65 17.90
CA LEU A 49 -15.64 0.40 16.87
C LEU A 49 -14.32 1.17 16.87
N VAL A 50 -13.86 1.65 18.04
CA VAL A 50 -12.58 2.37 18.17
C VAL A 50 -11.41 1.51 17.69
N LYS A 51 -11.40 0.23 18.05
CA LYS A 51 -10.37 -0.71 17.59
C LYS A 51 -10.42 -0.89 16.06
N ALA A 52 -11.61 -0.99 15.47
CA ALA A 52 -11.77 -1.10 14.03
C ALA A 52 -11.36 0.19 13.29
N GLU A 53 -11.66 1.36 13.85
CA GLU A 53 -11.21 2.66 13.34
C GLU A 53 -9.67 2.77 13.35
N GLU A 54 -9.04 2.37 14.47
CA GLU A 54 -7.59 2.37 14.61
C GLU A 54 -6.93 1.44 13.59
N GLN A 55 -7.41 0.20 13.47
CA GLN A 55 -6.92 -0.77 12.49
C GLN A 55 -7.07 -0.25 11.05
N THR A 56 -8.22 0.37 10.74
CA THR A 56 -8.48 0.96 9.42
C THR A 56 -7.53 2.12 9.14
N ARG A 57 -7.28 2.97 10.13
CA ARG A 57 -6.35 4.09 10.02
C ARG A 57 -4.92 3.60 9.82
N GLU A 58 -4.45 2.64 10.60
CA GLU A 58 -3.13 2.04 10.43
C GLU A 58 -2.95 1.41 9.05
N ALA A 59 -3.95 0.63 8.59
CA ALA A 59 -3.93 0.02 7.26
C ALA A 59 -3.85 1.07 6.15
N ARG A 60 -4.57 2.19 6.27
CA ARG A 60 -4.51 3.32 5.33
C ARG A 60 -3.12 3.96 5.32
N LEU A 61 -2.54 4.23 6.50
CA LEU A 61 -1.20 4.79 6.61
C LEU A 61 -0.13 3.87 6.00
N MET A 62 -0.23 2.56 6.24
CA MET A 62 0.65 1.58 5.60
C MET A 62 0.50 1.59 4.08
N ALA A 63 -0.73 1.65 3.57
CA ALA A 63 -0.98 1.71 2.13
C ALA A 63 -0.42 2.98 1.48
N GLU A 64 -0.51 4.13 2.15
CA GLU A 64 0.09 5.39 1.68
C GLU A 64 1.61 5.32 1.64
N PHE A 65 2.22 4.79 2.71
CA PHE A 65 3.67 4.59 2.78
C PHE A 65 4.16 3.65 1.66
N ASP A 66 3.50 2.50 1.50
CA ASP A 66 3.77 1.54 0.43
C ASP A 66 3.70 2.17 -0.96
N LYS A 67 2.67 3.00 -1.20
CA LYS A 67 2.51 3.69 -2.48
C LYS A 67 3.71 4.59 -2.78
N GLY A 68 4.18 5.33 -1.78
CA GLY A 68 5.37 6.18 -1.91
C GLY A 68 6.64 5.39 -2.21
N MET A 69 6.90 4.32 -1.46
CA MET A 69 8.07 3.47 -1.68
C MET A 69 8.05 2.79 -3.05
N ARG A 70 6.88 2.27 -3.47
CA ARG A 70 6.71 1.63 -4.79
C ARG A 70 6.93 2.63 -5.92
N ALA A 71 6.43 3.86 -5.79
CA ALA A 71 6.67 4.91 -6.77
C ALA A 71 8.17 5.20 -6.92
N GLY A 72 8.90 5.30 -5.81
CA GLY A 72 10.37 5.44 -5.81
C GLY A 72 11.07 4.27 -6.51
N PHE A 73 10.67 3.04 -6.20
CA PHE A 73 11.20 1.82 -6.84
C PHE A 73 10.96 1.82 -8.35
N TYR A 74 9.74 2.10 -8.81
CA TYR A 74 9.42 2.11 -10.25
C TYR A 74 10.19 3.18 -11.01
N SER A 75 10.43 4.35 -10.42
CA SER A 75 11.30 5.37 -11.02
C SER A 75 12.72 4.86 -11.22
N HIS A 76 13.31 4.18 -10.22
CA HIS A 76 14.65 3.59 -10.35
C HIS A 76 14.68 2.44 -11.36
N LEU A 77 13.66 1.58 -11.36
CA LEU A 77 13.51 0.50 -12.33
C LEU A 77 13.43 1.06 -13.77
N LEU A 78 12.65 2.11 -13.99
CA LEU A 78 12.52 2.74 -15.30
C LEU A 78 13.88 3.28 -15.78
N ILE A 79 14.59 4.01 -14.92
CA ILE A 79 15.93 4.53 -15.25
C ILE A 79 16.88 3.37 -15.56
N TYR A 80 16.87 2.30 -14.77
CA TYR A 80 17.69 1.11 -15.02
C TYR A 80 17.40 0.51 -16.40
N LEU A 81 16.13 0.32 -16.76
CA LEU A 81 15.73 -0.23 -18.05
C LEU A 81 16.13 0.68 -19.23
N LEU A 82 15.98 2.00 -19.08
CA LEU A 82 16.39 2.95 -20.11
C LEU A 82 17.90 2.93 -20.33
N VAL A 83 18.69 2.94 -19.25
CA VAL A 83 20.15 2.91 -19.33
C VAL A 83 20.63 1.58 -19.92
N VAL A 84 20.16 0.44 -19.39
CA VAL A 84 20.56 -0.88 -19.90
C VAL A 84 20.11 -1.08 -21.35
N GLY A 85 18.92 -0.62 -21.71
CA GLY A 85 18.43 -0.65 -23.09
C GLY A 85 19.28 0.19 -24.04
N PHE A 86 19.67 1.40 -23.63
CA PHE A 86 20.60 2.23 -24.39
C PHE A 86 21.97 1.57 -24.56
N LEU A 87 22.54 1.02 -23.48
CA LEU A 87 23.82 0.31 -23.51
C LEU A 87 23.76 -0.95 -24.38
N LEU A 88 22.62 -1.65 -24.40
CA LEU A 88 22.40 -2.79 -25.27
C LEU A 88 22.46 -2.37 -26.75
N VAL A 89 21.77 -1.29 -27.12
CA VAL A 89 21.84 -0.75 -28.49
C VAL A 89 23.27 -0.36 -28.85
N LEU A 90 23.97 0.36 -27.96
CA LEU A 90 25.37 0.72 -28.17
C LEU A 90 26.28 -0.50 -28.34
N ASN A 91 26.09 -1.53 -27.51
CA ASN A 91 26.85 -2.76 -27.57
C ASN A 91 26.66 -3.47 -28.91
N LEU A 92 25.43 -3.58 -29.41
CA LEU A 92 25.12 -4.16 -30.72
C LEU A 92 25.71 -3.36 -31.89
N MET A 93 25.79 -2.04 -31.77
CA MET A 93 26.38 -1.18 -32.81
C MET A 93 27.91 -1.21 -32.83
N THR A 94 28.56 -1.35 -31.67
CA THR A 94 30.01 -1.19 -31.52
C THR A 94 30.75 -2.53 -31.51
N SER A 95 30.22 -3.50 -30.77
CA SER A 95 30.86 -4.79 -30.51
C SER A 95 29.82 -5.91 -30.46
N PRO A 96 29.12 -6.23 -31.58
CA PRO A 96 28.04 -7.21 -31.59
C PRO A 96 28.46 -8.64 -31.21
N ARG A 97 29.76 -8.94 -31.26
CA ARG A 97 30.33 -10.25 -30.86
C ARG A 97 30.76 -10.30 -29.40
N GLU A 98 30.78 -9.17 -28.69
CA GLU A 98 31.21 -9.07 -27.30
C GLU A 98 30.16 -8.35 -26.47
N PRO A 99 29.32 -9.06 -25.70
CA PRO A 99 28.18 -8.48 -24.98
C PRO A 99 28.61 -7.77 -23.67
N TRP A 100 29.40 -6.70 -23.77
CA TRP A 100 29.90 -5.96 -22.60
C TRP A 100 28.79 -5.31 -21.76
N VAL A 101 27.57 -5.15 -22.31
CA VAL A 101 26.39 -4.64 -21.58
C VAL A 101 26.04 -5.48 -20.35
N ILE A 102 26.43 -6.76 -20.32
CA ILE A 102 26.16 -7.68 -19.20
C ILE A 102 26.81 -7.19 -17.91
N TYR A 103 28.02 -6.62 -17.97
CA TYR A 103 28.74 -6.17 -16.78
C TYR A 103 28.02 -5.04 -16.02
N PRO A 104 27.66 -3.89 -16.65
CA PRO A 104 26.90 -2.85 -15.97
C PRO A 104 25.47 -3.31 -15.63
N ALA A 105 24.83 -4.12 -16.48
CA ALA A 105 23.49 -4.64 -16.21
C ALA A 105 23.44 -5.50 -14.95
N LEU A 106 24.40 -6.42 -14.77
CA LEU A 106 24.49 -7.26 -13.57
C LEU A 106 24.94 -6.46 -12.36
N GLY A 107 25.96 -5.60 -12.50
CA GLY A 107 26.47 -4.79 -11.39
C GLY A 107 25.39 -3.92 -10.76
N TRP A 108 24.62 -3.20 -11.57
CA TRP A 108 23.51 -2.38 -11.06
C TRP A 108 22.24 -3.19 -10.75
N GLY A 109 22.03 -4.29 -11.48
CA GLY A 109 20.86 -5.17 -11.29
C GLY A 109 20.79 -5.78 -9.89
N ILE A 110 21.94 -6.10 -9.28
CA ILE A 110 21.99 -6.59 -7.90
C ILE A 110 21.43 -5.55 -6.92
N GLY A 111 21.80 -4.27 -7.08
CA GLY A 111 21.28 -3.18 -6.24
C GLY A 111 19.76 -3.03 -6.35
N LEU A 112 19.22 -3.21 -7.56
CA LEU A 112 17.78 -3.18 -7.82
C LEU A 112 17.04 -4.36 -7.16
N ILE A 113 17.63 -5.56 -7.16
CA ILE A 113 17.07 -6.73 -6.46
C ILE A 113 17.03 -6.48 -4.96
N CYS A 114 18.12 -5.99 -4.36
CA CYS A 114 18.16 -5.63 -2.94
C CYS A 114 17.07 -4.59 -2.61
N HIS A 115 16.92 -3.55 -3.44
CA HIS A 115 15.90 -2.53 -3.25
C HIS A 115 14.48 -3.12 -3.30
N THR A 116 14.22 -4.07 -4.19
CA THR A 116 12.93 -4.78 -4.30
C THR A 116 12.56 -5.45 -2.97
N VAL A 117 13.49 -6.18 -2.36
CA VAL A 117 13.25 -6.89 -1.10
C VAL A 117 12.90 -5.90 0.02
N SER A 118 13.59 -4.76 0.09
CA SER A 118 13.27 -3.69 1.05
C SER A 118 11.90 -3.07 0.79
N THR A 119 11.57 -2.73 -0.46
CA THR A 119 10.31 -2.05 -0.82
C THR A 119 9.06 -2.91 -0.60
N PHE A 120 9.11 -4.20 -0.90
CA PHE A 120 7.93 -5.08 -0.84
C PHE A 120 7.88 -5.96 0.42
N GLY A 121 8.98 -6.04 1.19
CA GLY A 121 9.09 -6.84 2.40
C GLY A 121 8.54 -6.16 3.64
N ARG A 122 7.21 -6.11 3.82
CA ARG A 122 6.57 -5.53 5.03
C ARG A 122 7.01 -6.16 6.36
N LYS A 123 7.42 -7.43 6.33
CA LYS A 123 7.90 -8.16 7.52
C LYS A 123 9.34 -7.80 7.89
N SER A 124 10.09 -7.13 7.01
CA SER A 124 11.48 -6.78 7.27
C SER A 124 11.60 -5.74 8.39
N ASP A 125 12.66 -5.84 9.20
CA ASP A 125 12.95 -4.87 10.27
C ASP A 125 13.14 -3.46 9.71
N TRP A 126 13.74 -3.36 8.52
CA TRP A 126 13.88 -2.12 7.78
C TRP A 126 12.52 -1.46 7.54
N TYR A 127 11.54 -2.20 7.00
CA TYR A 127 10.22 -1.66 6.69
C TYR A 127 9.54 -1.12 7.94
N GLN A 128 9.55 -1.91 9.02
CA GLN A 128 8.90 -1.53 10.26
C GLN A 128 9.55 -0.30 10.89
N THR A 129 10.86 -0.13 10.75
CA THR A 129 11.60 1.03 11.25
C THR A 129 11.28 2.27 10.40
N SER A 130 11.38 2.17 9.07
CA SER A 130 11.09 3.29 8.17
C SER A 130 9.63 3.74 8.25
N PHE A 131 8.69 2.81 8.37
CA PHE A 131 7.28 3.14 8.57
C PHE A 131 7.05 3.89 9.88
N ARG A 132 7.66 3.46 10.98
CA ARG A 132 7.57 4.14 12.28
C ARG A 132 8.14 5.56 12.24
N MET A 133 9.30 5.75 11.60
CA MET A 133 9.91 7.08 11.44
C MET A 133 9.05 7.99 10.57
N TRP A 134 8.52 7.46 9.46
CA TRP A 134 7.60 8.19 8.59
C TRP A 134 6.31 8.60 9.30
N GLN A 135 5.73 7.71 10.12
CA GLN A 135 4.56 8.03 10.95
C GLN A 135 4.88 9.10 12.00
N ALA A 136 6.03 9.02 12.67
CA ALA A 136 6.45 10.00 13.68
C ALA A 136 6.57 11.40 13.09
N GLY A 137 7.22 11.54 11.92
CA GLY A 137 7.35 12.82 11.23
C GLY A 137 6.00 13.43 10.83
N ARG A 138 4.98 12.62 10.49
CA ARG A 138 3.64 13.15 10.18
C ARG A 138 2.92 13.70 11.42
N LYS A 139 3.06 13.04 12.57
CA LYS A 139 2.50 13.54 13.84
C LYS A 139 3.12 14.87 14.24
N GLU A 140 4.43 15.02 14.02
CA GLU A 140 5.13 16.28 14.29
C GLU A 140 4.62 17.43 13.42
N VAL A 141 4.41 17.19 12.12
CA VAL A 141 3.85 18.19 11.19
C VAL A 141 2.41 18.56 11.53
N GLU A 142 1.58 17.60 11.96
CA GLU A 142 0.19 17.84 12.39
C GLU A 142 0.09 18.60 13.72
N LEU A 143 1.08 18.46 14.61
CA LEU A 143 1.14 19.11 15.92
C LEU A 143 1.88 20.47 15.90
N SER A 144 2.61 20.77 14.82
CA SER A 144 3.23 22.07 14.52
C SER A 144 2.42 22.99 13.56
N PRO A 145 1.12 23.26 13.77
CA PRO A 145 0.43 24.38 13.10
C PRO A 145 0.74 25.76 13.71
N ALA A 146 1.40 25.83 14.87
CA ALA A 146 1.45 27.06 15.68
C ALA A 146 2.56 28.07 15.28
N GLU A 147 3.46 27.73 14.36
CA GLU A 147 4.66 28.56 14.07
C GLU A 147 4.90 28.86 12.57
N ARG A 148 3.86 28.85 11.73
CA ARG A 148 3.96 29.28 10.32
C ARG A 148 2.96 30.35 9.94
#